data_AF-A0A6P2FI82-F1
#
_entry.id   AF-A0A6P2FI82-F1
#
_cell.length_a   1.000
_cell.length_b   1.000
_cell.length_c   1.000
_cell.angle_alpha   90.00
_cell.angle_beta   90.00
_cell.angle_gamma   90.00
#
_symmetry.space_group_name_H-M   'P 1'
#
loop_
_entity.id
_entity.type
_entity.pdbx_description
1 polymer ?
#
loop_
_entity_poly.entity_id
_entity_poly.type
_entity_poly.pdbx_seq_one_letter_code
_entity_poly.pdbx_strand_id
1 'polypeptide(L)'
;MKFNSIDRIGFGVKYRNFAPLSLSREGAPIFDLLNTAAAFERMVMATEELDLPAVAGIARACGPHIEAAAPERQDYLKKYVGAVVCCVLEANGFAKAGRKRAVPPCPTRLFRTAETYVRKEGSRAAQWSESFVLDQNSLQSEPLQRIISSRAEVRFVLPDASFKEMSKHENFEYTFERALEPLSQAGARVFHAVAVDECVAEELRTLVPVTAVGLLDVEFTQYSRQLLEEIRQKQVGPARAALNERFEGIRRELLEEELNAEHAKQRAQKLSGPFLRGVKPPVLKALRNGKLGDDFRLAFIKLNSDLMMEEMLARLGHAEEASAAFLAERPMFLRWFNLTVRHSLMWAVRGNPQQVAAHRELNNQIDLEYALVASYFDALLTNDALAREAHADLMHLLRLSSDDATSMVRDGLRQLGLL
;
A
#
# COMPACT_ATOMS: atom_id res chain seq x y z
N MET A 1 -21.62 3.09 -17.28
CA MET A 1 -21.47 4.27 -18.16
C MET A 1 -21.19 3.77 -19.56
N LYS A 2 -21.79 4.33 -20.62
CA LYS A 2 -21.45 3.90 -22.00
C LYS A 2 -20.10 4.50 -22.38
N PHE A 3 -19.13 3.66 -22.68
CA PHE A 3 -17.82 4.11 -23.16
C PHE A 3 -17.93 4.58 -24.63
N ASN A 4 -17.41 5.77 -24.90
CA ASN A 4 -17.24 6.33 -26.23
C ASN A 4 -15.76 6.23 -26.62
N SER A 5 -15.45 5.37 -27.58
CA SER A 5 -14.10 5.32 -28.15
C SER A 5 -13.82 6.58 -28.97
N ILE A 6 -12.55 6.97 -29.02
CA ILE A 6 -12.08 8.06 -29.89
C ILE A 6 -11.59 7.49 -31.22
N ASP A 7 -11.84 8.17 -32.33
CA ASP A 7 -11.27 7.81 -33.62
C ASP A 7 -9.91 8.51 -33.83
N ARG A 8 -9.04 7.89 -34.62
CA ARG A 8 -7.66 8.38 -34.85
C ARG A 8 -7.64 9.68 -35.68
N ILE A 9 -8.65 9.93 -36.51
CA ILE A 9 -8.75 11.15 -37.32
C ILE A 9 -9.05 12.32 -36.40
N GLY A 10 -10.08 12.21 -35.56
CA GLY A 10 -10.43 13.20 -34.54
C GLY A 10 -9.29 13.47 -33.58
N PHE A 11 -8.59 12.41 -33.11
CA PHE A 11 -7.37 12.56 -32.32
C PHE A 11 -6.29 13.34 -33.07
N GLY A 12 -6.02 13.00 -34.33
CA GLY A 12 -5.00 13.65 -35.15
C GLY A 12 -5.31 15.11 -35.46
N VAL A 13 -6.59 15.48 -35.59
CA VAL A 13 -7.01 16.89 -35.76
C VAL A 13 -6.69 17.70 -34.51
N LYS A 14 -6.99 17.18 -33.32
CA LYS A 14 -6.77 17.86 -32.04
C LYS A 14 -5.30 17.90 -31.64
N TYR A 15 -4.59 16.80 -31.86
CA TYR A 15 -3.19 16.60 -31.47
C TYR A 15 -2.30 16.32 -32.69
N ARG A 16 -2.23 17.29 -33.60
CA ARG A 16 -1.50 17.18 -34.89
C ARG A 16 -0.08 16.63 -34.75
N ASN A 17 0.64 17.09 -33.73
CA ASN A 17 2.02 16.67 -33.47
C ASN A 17 2.15 15.18 -33.12
N PHE A 18 1.07 14.51 -32.73
CA PHE A 18 1.04 13.08 -32.38
C PHE A 18 0.29 12.21 -33.39
N ALA A 19 -0.34 12.81 -34.42
CA ALA A 19 -1.10 12.07 -35.42
C ALA A 19 -0.26 10.96 -36.12
N PRO A 20 0.98 11.22 -36.57
CA PRO A 20 1.80 10.19 -37.20
C PRO A 20 2.15 9.05 -36.25
N LEU A 21 2.37 9.37 -34.98
CA LEU A 21 2.70 8.39 -33.95
C LEU A 21 1.51 7.44 -33.71
N SER A 22 0.29 7.96 -33.74
CA SER A 22 -0.89 7.10 -33.61
C SER A 22 -0.93 6.02 -34.69
N LEU A 23 -0.52 6.32 -35.92
CA LEU A 23 -0.54 5.35 -37.02
C LEU A 23 0.74 4.50 -37.12
N SER A 24 1.76 4.79 -36.30
CA SER A 24 3.04 4.10 -36.37
C SER A 24 2.99 2.74 -35.66
N ARG A 25 3.95 1.85 -35.97
CA ARG A 25 4.11 0.57 -35.26
C ARG A 25 4.35 0.74 -33.76
N GLU A 26 4.91 1.88 -33.35
CA GLU A 26 5.24 2.19 -31.96
C GLU A 26 4.02 2.74 -31.20
N GLY A 27 3.29 3.70 -31.78
CA GLY A 27 2.21 4.38 -31.08
C GLY A 27 0.81 3.81 -31.31
N ALA A 28 0.60 3.01 -32.37
CA ALA A 28 -0.68 2.36 -32.62
C ALA A 28 -1.11 1.40 -31.50
N PRO A 29 -0.23 0.49 -31.01
CA PRO A 29 -0.59 -0.41 -29.91
C PRO A 29 -0.95 0.35 -28.63
N ILE A 30 -0.22 1.42 -28.30
CA ILE A 30 -0.52 2.28 -27.13
C ILE A 30 -1.89 2.94 -27.29
N PHE A 31 -2.22 3.44 -28.49
CA PHE A 31 -3.53 4.05 -28.75
C PHE A 31 -4.65 3.05 -28.51
N ASP A 32 -4.53 1.85 -29.09
CA ASP A 32 -5.57 0.83 -29.03
C ASP A 32 -5.73 0.31 -27.59
N LEU A 33 -4.63 0.16 -26.86
CA LEU A 33 -4.64 -0.19 -25.43
C LEU A 33 -5.41 0.83 -24.58
N LEU A 34 -5.14 2.13 -24.79
CA LEU A 34 -5.72 3.21 -23.98
C LEU A 34 -7.15 3.57 -24.38
N ASN A 35 -7.57 3.23 -25.60
CA ASN A 35 -8.88 3.54 -26.15
C ASN A 35 -9.89 2.39 -25.94
N THR A 36 -9.92 1.83 -24.73
CA THR A 36 -10.83 0.75 -24.33
C THR A 36 -11.66 1.16 -23.12
N ALA A 37 -12.81 0.51 -22.93
CA ALA A 37 -13.65 0.72 -21.75
C ALA A 37 -12.89 0.44 -20.45
N ALA A 38 -12.12 -0.66 -20.41
CA ALA A 38 -11.31 -1.03 -19.25
C ALA A 38 -10.24 0.04 -18.91
N ALA A 39 -9.52 0.56 -19.92
CA ALA A 39 -8.56 1.63 -19.69
C ALA A 39 -9.23 2.92 -19.20
N PHE A 40 -10.39 3.27 -19.75
CA PHE A 40 -11.18 4.40 -19.30
C PHE A 40 -11.63 4.24 -17.84
N GLU A 41 -12.15 3.08 -17.44
CA GLU A 41 -12.54 2.81 -16.05
C GLU A 41 -11.37 2.97 -15.08
N ARG A 42 -10.16 2.55 -15.48
CA ARG A 42 -8.94 2.77 -14.68
C ARG A 42 -8.60 4.25 -14.52
N MET A 43 -8.68 5.01 -15.60
CA MET A 43 -8.44 6.45 -15.59
C MET A 43 -9.46 7.18 -14.69
N VAL A 44 -10.72 6.78 -14.76
CA VAL A 44 -11.81 7.31 -13.93
C VAL A 44 -11.59 6.99 -12.47
N MET A 45 -11.29 5.74 -12.12
CA MET A 45 -10.98 5.35 -10.74
C MET A 45 -9.82 6.19 -10.18
N ALA A 46 -8.72 6.30 -10.94
CA ALA A 46 -7.58 7.10 -10.54
C ALA A 46 -7.97 8.56 -10.26
N THR A 47 -8.73 9.20 -11.15
CA THR A 47 -9.02 10.64 -11.01
C THR A 47 -10.19 10.99 -10.10
N GLU A 48 -11.26 10.19 -10.09
CA GLU A 48 -12.49 10.49 -9.33
C GLU A 48 -12.51 9.87 -7.95
N GLU A 49 -11.97 8.66 -7.79
CA GLU A 49 -12.06 7.93 -6.53
C GLU A 49 -10.79 8.09 -5.69
N LEU A 50 -9.63 8.20 -6.37
CA LEU A 50 -8.32 8.28 -5.73
C LEU A 50 -7.71 9.68 -5.77
N ASP A 51 -8.29 10.63 -6.51
CA ASP A 51 -7.75 12.00 -6.63
C ASP A 51 -6.28 12.00 -7.15
N LEU A 52 -5.95 11.04 -8.03
CA LEU A 52 -4.70 10.90 -8.77
C LEU A 52 -4.81 11.44 -10.19
N PRO A 53 -3.68 11.70 -10.87
CA PRO A 53 -3.71 11.91 -12.31
C PRO A 53 -4.30 10.69 -13.01
N ALA A 54 -5.11 10.92 -14.05
CA ALA A 54 -5.75 9.82 -14.78
C ALA A 54 -4.75 8.81 -15.38
N VAL A 55 -3.55 9.27 -15.74
CA VAL A 55 -2.49 8.39 -16.26
C VAL A 55 -2.02 7.37 -15.22
N ALA A 56 -2.22 7.61 -13.92
CA ALA A 56 -1.85 6.66 -12.87
C ALA A 56 -2.59 5.33 -13.04
N GLY A 57 -3.86 5.36 -13.45
CA GLY A 57 -4.64 4.15 -13.68
C GLY A 57 -4.17 3.30 -14.87
N ILE A 58 -3.36 3.87 -15.77
CA ILE A 58 -2.89 3.18 -16.98
C ILE A 58 -1.37 3.05 -17.06
N ALA A 59 -0.64 3.52 -16.05
CA ALA A 59 0.82 3.58 -16.07
C ALA A 59 1.45 2.20 -16.27
N ARG A 60 1.02 1.20 -15.50
CA ARG A 60 1.49 -0.19 -15.60
C ARG A 60 1.24 -0.79 -16.99
N ALA A 61 0.07 -0.54 -17.56
CA ALA A 61 -0.29 -1.08 -18.88
C ALA A 61 0.54 -0.47 -20.02
N CYS A 62 0.81 0.84 -19.96
CA CYS A 62 1.60 1.52 -20.99
C CYS A 62 3.13 1.46 -20.76
N GLY A 63 3.56 1.09 -19.55
CA GLY A 63 4.97 1.01 -19.13
C GLY A 63 5.85 0.22 -20.10
N PRO A 64 5.56 -1.07 -20.34
CA PRO A 64 6.36 -1.91 -21.22
C PRO A 64 6.51 -1.33 -22.64
N HIS A 65 5.48 -0.67 -23.17
CA HIS A 65 5.55 -0.04 -24.49
C HIS A 65 6.45 1.20 -24.50
N ILE A 66 6.47 1.99 -23.42
CA ILE A 66 7.34 3.15 -23.31
C ILE A 66 8.78 2.72 -23.06
N GLU A 67 9.00 1.74 -22.18
CA GLU A 67 10.33 1.25 -21.81
C GLU A 67 11.03 0.50 -22.95
N ALA A 68 10.26 -0.16 -23.83
CA ALA A 68 10.80 -0.80 -25.03
C ALA A 68 11.27 0.20 -26.11
N ALA A 69 10.89 1.48 -26.00
CA ALA A 69 11.33 2.51 -26.93
C ALA A 69 12.73 3.04 -26.59
N ALA A 70 13.43 3.54 -27.61
CA ALA A 70 14.73 4.18 -27.42
C ALA A 70 14.64 5.32 -26.37
N PRO A 71 15.64 5.51 -25.49
CA PRO A 71 15.57 6.48 -24.39
C PRO A 71 15.13 7.89 -24.82
N GLU A 72 15.62 8.37 -25.97
CA GLU A 72 15.29 9.67 -26.55
C GLU A 72 13.82 9.80 -27.03
N ARG A 73 13.13 8.67 -27.20
CA ARG A 73 11.71 8.58 -27.62
C ARG A 73 10.76 8.52 -26.44
N GLN A 74 11.21 8.06 -25.27
CA GLN A 74 10.34 7.79 -24.12
C GLN A 74 9.56 9.03 -23.67
N ASP A 75 10.20 10.19 -23.62
CA ASP A 75 9.53 11.44 -23.24
C ASP A 75 8.46 11.87 -24.24
N TYR A 76 8.68 11.61 -25.53
CA TYR A 76 7.70 11.87 -26.57
C TYR A 76 6.51 10.91 -26.47
N LEU A 77 6.75 9.62 -26.19
CA LEU A 77 5.70 8.64 -25.91
C LEU A 77 4.89 8.97 -24.64
N LYS A 78 5.54 9.43 -23.57
CA LYS A 78 4.84 9.86 -22.35
C LYS A 78 3.88 11.02 -22.62
N LYS A 79 4.31 12.02 -23.41
CA LYS A 79 3.44 13.13 -23.83
C LYS A 79 2.30 12.64 -24.72
N TYR A 80 2.57 11.68 -25.60
CA TYR A 80 1.57 11.03 -26.44
C TYR A 80 0.51 10.30 -25.61
N VAL A 81 0.90 9.49 -24.62
CA VAL A 81 -0.03 8.85 -23.67
C VAL A 81 -0.92 9.90 -23.00
N GLY A 82 -0.35 11.00 -22.51
CA GLY A 82 -1.11 12.08 -21.91
C GLY A 82 -2.15 12.71 -22.88
N ALA A 83 -1.82 12.81 -24.17
CA ALA A 83 -2.75 13.30 -25.19
C ALA A 83 -3.89 12.30 -25.46
N VAL A 84 -3.59 11.00 -25.55
CA VAL A 84 -4.61 9.95 -25.74
C VAL A 84 -5.56 9.92 -24.56
N VAL A 85 -5.04 9.89 -23.32
CA VAL A 85 -5.84 9.94 -22.07
C VAL A 85 -6.76 11.17 -22.05
N CYS A 86 -6.25 12.33 -22.46
CA CYS A 86 -7.05 13.55 -22.55
C CYS A 86 -8.24 13.41 -23.52
N CYS A 87 -8.02 12.86 -24.72
CA CYS A 87 -9.09 12.64 -25.68
C CYS A 87 -10.11 11.62 -25.17
N VAL A 88 -9.64 10.49 -24.63
CA VAL A 88 -10.50 9.43 -24.09
C VAL A 88 -11.41 9.98 -23.00
N LEU A 89 -10.86 10.70 -22.02
CA LEU A 89 -11.65 11.28 -20.92
C LEU A 89 -12.64 12.34 -21.42
N GLU A 90 -12.21 13.25 -22.30
CA GLU A 90 -13.10 14.29 -22.82
C GLU A 90 -14.27 13.74 -23.65
N ALA A 91 -14.04 12.70 -24.44
CA ALA A 91 -15.07 12.00 -25.21
C ALA A 91 -16.11 11.30 -24.31
N ASN A 92 -15.74 11.06 -23.05
CA ASN A 92 -16.56 10.41 -22.04
C ASN A 92 -17.04 11.39 -20.95
N GLY A 93 -17.11 12.69 -21.26
CA GLY A 93 -17.77 13.69 -20.40
C GLY A 93 -16.89 14.29 -19.30
N PHE A 94 -15.58 14.09 -19.36
CA PHE A 94 -14.63 14.70 -18.42
C PHE A 94 -14.01 15.98 -18.98
N ALA A 95 -13.49 16.81 -18.09
CA ALA A 95 -12.66 17.96 -18.38
C ALA A 95 -11.42 17.94 -17.48
N LYS A 96 -10.33 18.55 -17.94
CA LYS A 96 -9.15 18.78 -17.09
C LYS A 96 -9.53 19.65 -15.90
N ALA A 97 -9.04 19.29 -14.73
CA ALA A 97 -9.26 20.06 -13.52
C ALA A 97 -8.33 21.29 -13.42
N GLY A 98 -7.32 21.41 -14.31
CA GLY A 98 -6.35 22.50 -14.29
C GLY A 98 -5.26 22.32 -13.22
N ARG A 99 -5.13 21.13 -12.66
CA ARG A 99 -4.17 20.80 -11.60
C ARG A 99 -3.42 19.52 -11.95
N LYS A 100 -2.10 19.57 -11.74
CA LYS A 100 -1.21 18.42 -11.88
C LYS A 100 -0.90 17.83 -10.51
N ARG A 101 -0.80 16.51 -10.45
CA ARG A 101 -0.38 15.77 -9.26
C ARG A 101 0.74 14.80 -9.58
N ALA A 102 1.45 14.36 -8.55
CA ALA A 102 2.43 13.29 -8.68
C ALA A 102 1.73 12.01 -9.15
N VAL A 103 2.38 11.28 -10.06
CA VAL A 103 1.92 9.94 -10.46
C VAL A 103 2.67 8.92 -9.59
N PRO A 104 1.95 8.03 -8.88
CA PRO A 104 2.60 6.97 -8.10
C PRO A 104 3.50 6.10 -8.98
N PRO A 105 4.63 5.59 -8.46
CA PRO A 105 5.44 4.60 -9.16
C PRO A 105 4.63 3.30 -9.34
N CYS A 106 4.66 2.70 -10.54
CA CYS A 106 3.97 1.42 -10.78
C CYS A 106 4.46 0.71 -12.07
N PRO A 107 5.36 -0.30 -11.99
CA PRO A 107 6.31 -0.57 -10.90
C PRO A 107 7.48 0.44 -10.90
N THR A 108 7.82 1.01 -12.05
CA THR A 108 8.78 2.10 -12.20
C THR A 108 8.05 3.45 -12.22
N ARG A 109 8.74 4.52 -11.85
CA ARG A 109 8.20 5.89 -11.97
C ARG A 109 8.25 6.37 -13.41
N LEU A 110 7.29 5.94 -14.22
CA LEU A 110 7.22 6.29 -15.64
C LEU A 110 6.86 7.77 -15.86
N PHE A 111 5.89 8.27 -15.09
CA PHE A 111 5.45 9.65 -15.11
C PHE A 111 5.80 10.33 -13.78
N ARG A 112 6.29 11.57 -13.83
CA ARG A 112 6.55 12.34 -12.60
C ARG A 112 5.30 13.03 -12.10
N THR A 113 4.62 13.75 -13.00
CA THR A 113 3.35 14.44 -12.73
C THR A 113 2.45 14.38 -13.94
N ALA A 114 1.14 14.47 -13.73
CA ALA A 114 0.15 14.54 -14.79
C ALA A 114 -1.15 15.20 -14.34
N GLU A 115 -2.04 15.46 -15.30
CA GLU A 115 -3.30 16.17 -15.11
C GLU A 115 -4.36 15.30 -14.41
N THR A 116 -5.13 15.91 -13.51
CA THR A 116 -6.37 15.31 -12.97
C THR A 116 -7.59 15.80 -13.75
N TYR A 117 -8.67 15.04 -13.71
CA TYR A 117 -9.90 15.29 -14.45
C TYR A 117 -11.12 15.25 -13.54
N VAL A 118 -12.16 15.97 -13.94
CA VAL A 118 -13.48 16.04 -13.28
C VAL A 118 -14.57 15.88 -14.33
N ARG A 119 -15.72 15.31 -13.97
CA ARG A 119 -16.90 15.28 -14.86
C ARG A 119 -17.40 16.70 -15.13
N LYS A 120 -17.81 16.95 -16.38
CA LYS A 120 -18.40 18.22 -16.82
C LYS A 120 -19.76 18.48 -16.15
N GLU A 121 -20.52 17.42 -15.88
CA GLU A 121 -21.87 17.50 -15.32
C GLU A 121 -21.86 17.31 -13.80
N GLY A 122 -21.27 18.24 -13.05
CA GLY A 122 -21.52 18.46 -11.61
C GLY A 122 -21.38 17.29 -10.63
N SER A 123 -21.02 16.10 -11.08
CA SER A 123 -20.83 14.91 -10.26
C SER A 123 -19.64 15.18 -9.36
N ARG A 124 -19.91 15.38 -8.08
CA ARG A 124 -18.86 15.40 -7.07
C ARG A 124 -18.13 14.06 -7.16
N ALA A 125 -16.80 14.14 -7.21
CA ALA A 125 -15.94 13.00 -6.89
C ALA A 125 -16.49 12.31 -5.63
N ALA A 126 -16.43 10.98 -5.57
CA ALA A 126 -16.90 10.25 -4.40
C ALA A 126 -16.18 10.82 -3.17
N GLN A 127 -16.91 11.55 -2.33
CA GLN A 127 -16.34 12.18 -1.16
C GLN A 127 -16.43 11.15 -0.04
N TRP A 128 -15.39 10.33 0.05
CA TRP A 128 -15.24 9.38 1.14
C TRP A 128 -15.04 10.14 2.45
N SER A 129 -15.82 9.83 3.48
CA SER A 129 -15.65 10.49 4.79
C SER A 129 -14.55 9.83 5.61
N GLU A 130 -14.40 8.52 5.48
CA GLU A 130 -13.51 7.67 6.27
C GLU A 130 -13.08 6.42 5.49
N SER A 131 -11.98 5.84 5.92
CA SER A 131 -11.29 4.71 5.31
C SER A 131 -10.91 3.70 6.37
N PHE A 132 -11.45 2.49 6.28
CA PHE A 132 -11.12 1.40 7.18
C PHE A 132 -10.21 0.39 6.48
N VAL A 133 -9.07 0.10 7.08
CA VAL A 133 -8.29 -1.08 6.74
C VAL A 133 -8.89 -2.28 7.45
N LEU A 134 -9.09 -3.37 6.71
CA LEU A 134 -9.71 -4.59 7.23
C LEU A 134 -8.65 -5.68 7.37
N ASP A 135 -8.56 -6.29 8.55
CA ASP A 135 -7.87 -7.57 8.70
C ASP A 135 -8.76 -8.74 8.26
N GLN A 136 -8.19 -9.93 8.04
CA GLN A 136 -8.99 -11.10 7.63
C GLN A 136 -10.11 -11.43 8.65
N ASN A 137 -9.81 -11.31 9.94
CA ASN A 137 -10.74 -11.68 11.02
C ASN A 137 -11.94 -10.73 11.15
N SER A 138 -11.81 -9.48 10.74
CA SER A 138 -12.90 -8.49 10.77
C SER A 138 -13.87 -8.63 9.60
N LEU A 139 -13.48 -9.32 8.52
CA LEU A 139 -14.30 -9.46 7.31
C LEU A 139 -15.66 -10.13 7.57
N GLN A 140 -15.73 -11.03 8.54
CA GLN A 140 -16.97 -11.72 8.92
C GLN A 140 -17.63 -11.11 10.17
N SER A 141 -17.10 -10.00 10.68
CA SER A 141 -17.53 -9.43 11.96
C SER A 141 -18.86 -8.65 11.84
N GLU A 142 -19.68 -8.70 12.89
CA GLU A 142 -20.90 -7.89 12.98
C GLU A 142 -20.62 -6.37 12.90
N PRO A 143 -19.54 -5.81 13.52
CA PRO A 143 -19.15 -4.42 13.29
C PRO A 143 -19.02 -4.04 11.82
N LEU A 144 -18.35 -4.86 10.98
CA LEU A 144 -18.19 -4.56 9.56
C LEU A 144 -19.55 -4.52 8.84
N GLN A 145 -20.42 -5.50 9.09
CA GLN A 145 -21.75 -5.56 8.47
C GLN A 145 -22.61 -4.33 8.82
N ARG A 146 -22.51 -3.84 10.07
CA ARG A 146 -23.17 -2.60 10.49
C ARG A 146 -22.61 -1.38 9.74
N ILE A 147 -21.29 -1.27 9.58
CA ILE A 147 -20.68 -0.16 8.82
C ILE A 147 -21.12 -0.21 7.36
N ILE A 148 -21.08 -1.38 6.72
CA ILE A 148 -21.49 -1.59 5.33
C ILE A 148 -22.93 -1.12 5.10
N SER A 149 -23.85 -1.47 5.99
CA SER A 149 -25.28 -1.17 5.85
C SER A 149 -25.67 0.26 6.24
N SER A 150 -24.94 0.89 7.17
CA SER A 150 -25.31 2.21 7.71
C SER A 150 -24.50 3.40 7.18
N ARG A 151 -23.33 3.18 6.58
CA ARG A 151 -22.38 4.25 6.20
C ARG A 151 -21.94 4.12 4.74
N ALA A 152 -22.68 4.73 3.82
CA ALA A 152 -22.45 4.61 2.37
C ALA A 152 -21.16 5.32 1.90
N GLU A 153 -20.70 6.31 2.66
CA GLU A 153 -19.56 7.19 2.39
C GLU A 153 -18.21 6.66 2.91
N VAL A 154 -18.20 5.44 3.45
CA VAL A 154 -16.98 4.79 3.96
C VAL A 154 -16.33 3.95 2.86
N ARG A 155 -14.99 4.02 2.75
CA ARG A 155 -14.20 3.08 1.93
C ARG A 155 -13.55 2.00 2.77
N PHE A 156 -13.38 0.83 2.17
CA PHE A 156 -12.73 -0.34 2.76
C PHE A 156 -11.45 -0.62 2.00
N VAL A 157 -10.35 -0.75 2.73
CA VAL A 157 -9.03 -1.06 2.17
C VAL A 157 -8.64 -2.45 2.62
N LEU A 158 -8.38 -3.33 1.65
CA LEU A 158 -7.84 -4.67 1.86
C LEU A 158 -6.33 -4.63 1.63
N PRO A 159 -5.52 -4.95 2.66
CA PRO A 159 -4.10 -5.19 2.48
C PRO A 159 -3.84 -6.50 1.74
N ASP A 160 -2.68 -6.61 1.10
CA ASP A 160 -2.18 -7.87 0.53
C ASP A 160 -2.05 -8.95 1.58
N ALA A 161 -1.71 -8.57 2.82
CA ALA A 161 -1.74 -9.42 4.00
C ALA A 161 -3.05 -10.23 4.12
N SER A 162 -4.23 -9.64 3.83
CA SER A 162 -5.50 -10.36 3.86
C SER A 162 -5.56 -11.51 2.86
N PHE A 163 -5.04 -11.31 1.65
CA PHE A 163 -4.98 -12.34 0.63
C PHE A 163 -3.94 -13.41 0.96
N LYS A 164 -2.79 -13.03 1.54
CA LYS A 164 -1.79 -13.97 2.06
C LYS A 164 -2.42 -14.90 3.11
N GLU A 165 -3.20 -14.35 4.04
CA GLU A 165 -3.88 -15.15 5.06
C GLU A 165 -4.91 -16.11 4.49
N MET A 166 -5.76 -15.65 3.56
CA MET A 166 -6.73 -16.51 2.90
C MET A 166 -6.07 -17.63 2.07
N SER A 167 -4.81 -17.44 1.67
CA SER A 167 -4.04 -18.40 0.86
C SER A 167 -3.29 -19.47 1.68
N LYS A 168 -3.31 -19.40 3.02
CA LYS A 168 -2.66 -20.38 3.91
C LYS A 168 -3.20 -21.81 3.70
N HIS A 169 -4.49 -21.94 3.39
CA HIS A 169 -5.17 -23.24 3.27
C HIS A 169 -5.34 -23.70 1.82
N GLU A 170 -5.40 -25.01 1.60
CA GLU A 170 -5.63 -25.60 0.27
C GLU A 170 -7.04 -25.31 -0.25
N ASN A 171 -8.04 -25.26 0.64
CA ASN A 171 -9.42 -24.89 0.30
C ASN A 171 -9.58 -23.37 0.25
N PHE A 172 -8.83 -22.74 -0.64
CA PHE A 172 -8.79 -21.29 -0.77
C PHE A 172 -10.12 -20.74 -1.27
N GLU A 173 -10.81 -21.41 -2.21
CA GLU A 173 -12.07 -20.93 -2.78
C GLU A 173 -13.10 -20.69 -1.68
N TYR A 174 -13.28 -21.68 -0.79
CA TYR A 174 -14.17 -21.56 0.36
C TYR A 174 -13.74 -20.43 1.30
N THR A 175 -12.44 -20.31 1.56
CA THR A 175 -11.89 -19.30 2.47
C THR A 175 -12.09 -17.89 1.92
N PHE A 176 -11.79 -17.67 0.64
CA PHE A 176 -11.97 -16.41 -0.08
C PHE A 176 -13.45 -16.04 -0.16
N GLU A 177 -14.31 -16.95 -0.63
CA GLU A 177 -15.73 -16.69 -0.81
C GLU A 177 -16.37 -16.30 0.52
N ARG A 178 -16.13 -17.08 1.58
CA ARG A 178 -16.68 -16.80 2.91
C ARG A 178 -16.12 -15.52 3.54
N ALA A 179 -14.83 -15.21 3.34
CA ALA A 179 -14.23 -13.99 3.86
C ALA A 179 -14.75 -12.75 3.11
N LEU A 180 -14.90 -12.81 1.80
CA LEU A 180 -15.24 -11.66 0.96
C LEU A 180 -16.75 -11.45 0.78
N GLU A 181 -17.60 -12.47 1.04
CA GLU A 181 -19.06 -12.38 0.88
C GLU A 181 -19.68 -11.14 1.54
N PRO A 182 -19.33 -10.73 2.77
CA PRO A 182 -19.89 -9.51 3.37
C PRO A 182 -19.58 -8.24 2.58
N LEU A 183 -18.38 -8.15 2.00
CA LEU A 183 -17.95 -7.02 1.18
C LEU A 183 -18.60 -7.00 -0.21
N SER A 184 -19.19 -8.10 -0.67
CA SER A 184 -19.87 -8.16 -1.97
C SER A 184 -21.03 -7.15 -2.06
N GLN A 185 -21.66 -6.83 -0.92
CA GLN A 185 -22.70 -5.79 -0.82
C GLN A 185 -22.17 -4.35 -0.92
N ALA A 186 -20.84 -4.20 -0.87
CA ALA A 186 -20.13 -2.94 -0.79
C ALA A 186 -19.03 -2.83 -1.85
N GLY A 187 -19.03 -3.67 -2.90
CA GLY A 187 -17.88 -3.85 -3.80
C GLY A 187 -17.29 -2.54 -4.33
N ALA A 188 -18.12 -1.59 -4.76
CA ALA A 188 -17.67 -0.28 -5.26
C ALA A 188 -16.91 0.58 -4.22
N ARG A 189 -16.96 0.23 -2.94
CA ARG A 189 -16.26 0.92 -1.83
C ARG A 189 -14.97 0.20 -1.41
N VAL A 190 -14.66 -0.94 -2.03
CA VAL A 190 -13.47 -1.74 -1.73
C VAL A 190 -12.31 -1.28 -2.59
N PHE A 191 -11.15 -1.12 -1.95
CA PHE A 191 -9.85 -0.79 -2.53
C PHE A 191 -8.82 -1.79 -2.03
N HIS A 192 -7.76 -1.98 -2.81
CA HIS A 192 -6.67 -2.87 -2.45
C HIS A 192 -5.38 -2.08 -2.25
N ALA A 193 -4.64 -2.37 -1.18
CA ALA A 193 -3.32 -1.80 -0.96
C ALA A 193 -2.23 -2.55 -1.75
N VAL A 194 -1.18 -1.84 -2.18
CA VAL A 194 0.07 -2.44 -2.69
C VAL A 194 0.79 -3.15 -1.54
N ALA A 195 1.57 -4.18 -1.86
CA ALA A 195 2.36 -4.91 -0.89
C ALA A 195 3.35 -4.00 -0.15
N VAL A 196 3.51 -4.25 1.15
CA VAL A 196 4.31 -3.40 2.05
C VAL A 196 5.78 -3.41 1.66
N ASP A 197 6.32 -4.58 1.35
CA ASP A 197 7.70 -4.78 0.94
C ASP A 197 8.02 -4.10 -0.40
N GLU A 198 7.11 -4.14 -1.37
CA GLU A 198 7.21 -3.37 -2.62
C GLU A 198 7.29 -1.87 -2.33
N CYS A 199 6.44 -1.36 -1.44
CA CYS A 199 6.45 0.05 -1.04
C CYS A 199 7.77 0.44 -0.37
N VAL A 200 8.26 -0.36 0.58
CA VAL A 200 9.52 -0.10 1.29
C VAL A 200 10.71 -0.15 0.33
N ALA A 201 10.76 -1.14 -0.56
CA ALA A 201 11.84 -1.28 -1.54
C ALA A 201 11.88 -0.06 -2.49
N GLU A 202 10.73 0.37 -3.00
CA GLU A 202 10.63 1.51 -3.91
C GLU A 202 11.00 2.83 -3.21
N GLU A 203 10.55 3.02 -1.96
CA GLU A 203 10.91 4.18 -1.17
C GLU A 203 12.42 4.24 -0.87
N LEU A 204 13.04 3.13 -0.46
CA LEU A 204 14.49 3.09 -0.22
C LEU A 204 15.28 3.35 -1.51
N ARG A 205 14.78 2.88 -2.65
CA ARG A 205 15.42 3.12 -3.95
C ARG A 205 15.32 4.58 -4.41
N THR A 206 14.22 5.26 -4.11
CA THR A 206 13.91 6.59 -4.69
C THR A 206 13.95 7.74 -3.71
N LEU A 207 13.95 7.46 -2.41
CA LEU A 207 13.69 8.42 -1.32
C LEU A 207 12.42 9.24 -1.55
N VAL A 208 11.41 8.65 -2.20
CA VAL A 208 10.10 9.31 -2.35
C VAL A 208 9.05 8.54 -1.56
N PRO A 209 8.48 9.15 -0.50
CA PRO A 209 7.46 8.51 0.31
C PRO A 209 6.23 8.09 -0.50
N VAL A 210 5.69 6.91 -0.20
CA VAL A 210 4.36 6.50 -0.65
C VAL A 210 3.32 7.34 0.09
N THR A 211 2.26 7.70 -0.62
CA THR A 211 1.11 8.42 -0.04
C THR A 211 -0.03 7.44 0.19
N ALA A 212 -1.03 7.81 1.02
CA ALA A 212 -2.21 6.97 1.25
C ALA A 212 -2.91 6.58 -0.05
N VAL A 213 -2.88 7.48 -1.03
CA VAL A 213 -3.44 7.25 -2.36
C VAL A 213 -2.51 6.40 -3.23
N GLY A 214 -1.20 6.66 -3.19
CA GLY A 214 -0.21 5.85 -3.89
C GLY A 214 -0.12 4.41 -3.38
N LEU A 215 -0.61 4.16 -2.17
CA LEU A 215 -0.73 2.83 -1.59
C LEU A 215 -1.90 2.04 -2.18
N LEU A 216 -2.84 2.64 -2.91
CA LEU A 216 -4.01 1.94 -3.47
C LEU A 216 -3.75 1.48 -4.92
N ASP A 217 -3.71 0.17 -5.14
CA ASP A 217 -3.49 -0.43 -6.46
C ASP A 217 -4.79 -0.41 -7.28
N VAL A 218 -4.80 0.35 -8.37
CA VAL A 218 -5.96 0.52 -9.24
C VAL A 218 -6.37 -0.79 -9.91
N GLU A 219 -5.41 -1.54 -10.43
CA GLU A 219 -5.68 -2.77 -11.19
C GLU A 219 -6.21 -3.86 -10.28
N PHE A 220 -5.58 -4.04 -9.12
CA PHE A 220 -5.99 -5.05 -8.16
C PHE A 220 -7.28 -4.67 -7.43
N THR A 221 -7.54 -3.37 -7.25
CA THR A 221 -8.86 -2.88 -6.83
C THR A 221 -9.94 -3.28 -7.83
N GLN A 222 -9.73 -3.05 -9.13
CA GLN A 222 -10.70 -3.43 -10.15
C GLN A 222 -10.94 -4.94 -10.18
N TYR A 223 -9.87 -5.73 -10.14
CA TYR A 223 -9.95 -7.18 -10.06
C TYR A 223 -10.77 -7.63 -8.84
N SER A 224 -10.49 -7.07 -7.67
CA SER A 224 -11.21 -7.39 -6.42
C SER A 224 -12.70 -7.02 -6.52
N ARG A 225 -13.03 -5.88 -7.13
CA ARG A 225 -14.43 -5.47 -7.35
C ARG A 225 -15.17 -6.41 -8.29
N GLN A 226 -14.52 -6.88 -9.35
CA GLN A 226 -15.08 -7.89 -10.25
C GLN A 226 -15.30 -9.21 -9.51
N LEU A 227 -14.31 -9.66 -8.72
CA LEU A 227 -14.44 -10.88 -7.92
C LEU A 227 -15.59 -10.77 -6.90
N LEU A 228 -15.74 -9.63 -6.22
CA LEU A 228 -16.83 -9.38 -5.29
C LEU A 228 -18.20 -9.40 -5.97
N GLU A 229 -18.29 -8.87 -7.19
CA GLU A 229 -19.51 -8.92 -7.99
C GLU A 229 -19.86 -10.37 -8.40
N GLU A 230 -18.87 -11.16 -8.81
CA GLU A 230 -19.05 -12.58 -9.13
C GLU A 230 -19.50 -13.40 -7.90
N ILE A 231 -18.91 -13.13 -6.72
CA ILE A 231 -19.36 -13.70 -5.44
C ILE A 231 -20.80 -13.30 -5.15
N ARG A 232 -21.16 -12.01 -5.31
CA ARG A 232 -22.52 -11.50 -5.10
C ARG A 232 -23.54 -12.23 -5.97
N GLN A 233 -23.19 -12.47 -7.23
CA GLN A 233 -24.04 -13.14 -8.20
C GLN A 233 -24.03 -14.67 -8.07
N LYS A 234 -23.13 -15.23 -7.26
CA LYS A 234 -22.87 -16.68 -7.15
C LYS A 234 -22.53 -17.31 -8.50
N GLN A 235 -21.71 -16.62 -9.28
CA GLN A 235 -21.29 -17.05 -10.62
C GLN A 235 -19.76 -17.13 -10.70
N VAL A 236 -19.27 -17.97 -11.61
CA VAL A 236 -17.86 -17.98 -12.00
C VAL A 236 -17.72 -17.08 -13.21
N GLY A 237 -17.16 -15.89 -13.02
CA GLY A 237 -16.83 -14.97 -14.09
C GLY A 237 -15.32 -14.95 -14.37
N PRO A 238 -14.87 -13.97 -15.17
CA PRO A 238 -13.45 -13.85 -15.54
C PRO A 238 -12.50 -13.70 -14.36
N ALA A 239 -12.88 -12.99 -13.30
CA ALA A 239 -12.00 -12.75 -12.16
C ALA A 239 -11.77 -14.03 -11.34
N ARG A 240 -12.85 -14.78 -11.06
CA ARG A 240 -12.79 -16.08 -10.38
C ARG A 240 -12.10 -17.14 -11.24
N ALA A 241 -12.36 -17.18 -12.54
CA ALA A 241 -11.66 -18.07 -13.46
C ALA A 241 -10.14 -17.80 -13.47
N ALA A 242 -9.73 -16.53 -13.55
CA ALA A 242 -8.32 -16.14 -13.48
C ALA A 242 -7.68 -16.44 -12.12
N LEU A 243 -8.44 -16.32 -11.02
CA LEU A 243 -7.97 -16.74 -9.70
C LEU A 243 -7.65 -18.24 -9.73
N ASN A 244 -8.64 -19.05 -10.12
CA ASN A 244 -8.54 -20.49 -10.10
C ASN A 244 -7.40 -21.03 -10.99
N GLU A 245 -7.21 -20.42 -12.15
CA GLU A 245 -6.12 -20.77 -13.07
C GLU A 245 -4.73 -20.53 -12.47
N ARG A 246 -4.57 -19.42 -11.72
CA ARG A 246 -3.24 -18.96 -11.25
C ARG A 246 -2.95 -19.32 -9.80
N PHE A 247 -3.97 -19.67 -9.02
CA PHE A 247 -3.88 -19.75 -7.57
C PHE A 247 -2.86 -20.78 -7.10
N GLU A 248 -2.79 -21.96 -7.70
CA GLU A 248 -1.82 -22.99 -7.27
C GLU A 248 -0.37 -22.52 -7.38
N GLY A 249 -0.05 -21.78 -8.45
CA GLY A 249 1.27 -21.18 -8.66
C GLY A 249 1.56 -20.10 -7.63
N ILE A 250 0.64 -19.14 -7.49
CA ILE A 250 0.75 -18.05 -6.51
C ILE A 250 0.89 -18.59 -5.08
N ARG A 251 0.07 -19.57 -4.71
CA ARG A 251 0.11 -20.17 -3.36
C ARG A 251 1.45 -20.87 -3.11
N ARG A 252 2.01 -21.55 -4.12
CA ARG A 252 3.33 -22.19 -3.98
C ARG A 252 4.41 -21.15 -3.69
N GLU A 253 4.45 -20.08 -4.48
CA GLU A 253 5.37 -18.95 -4.30
C GLU A 253 5.21 -18.34 -2.90
N LEU A 254 3.97 -18.05 -2.50
CA LEU A 254 3.66 -17.53 -1.16
C LEU A 254 4.14 -18.47 -0.05
N LEU A 255 3.91 -19.79 -0.15
CA LEU A 255 4.33 -20.75 0.87
C LEU A 255 5.85 -20.90 0.97
N GLU A 256 6.56 -20.74 -0.13
CA GLU A 256 8.02 -20.84 -0.18
C GLU A 256 8.69 -19.60 0.42
N GLU A 257 8.14 -18.42 0.16
CA GLU A 257 8.78 -17.13 0.47
C GLU A 257 8.17 -16.41 1.68
N GLU A 258 6.88 -16.08 1.57
CA GLU A 258 6.21 -15.13 2.47
C GLU A 258 5.53 -15.81 3.65
N LEU A 259 4.80 -16.90 3.39
CA LEU A 259 4.08 -17.74 4.35
C LEU A 259 4.97 -18.87 4.92
N ASN A 260 6.28 -18.82 4.66
CA ASN A 260 7.24 -19.72 5.28
C ASN A 260 7.55 -19.25 6.71
N ALA A 261 7.00 -19.96 7.69
CA ALA A 261 7.12 -19.63 9.10
C ALA A 261 8.58 -19.59 9.61
N GLU A 262 9.43 -20.51 9.15
CA GLU A 262 10.85 -20.54 9.56
C GLU A 262 11.62 -19.37 8.95
N HIS A 263 11.36 -19.03 7.68
CA HIS A 263 11.94 -17.84 7.06
C HIS A 263 11.49 -16.57 7.78
N ALA A 264 10.21 -16.43 8.11
CA ALA A 264 9.69 -15.31 8.88
C ALA A 264 10.42 -15.16 10.21
N LYS A 265 10.57 -16.26 10.97
CA LYS A 265 11.31 -16.27 12.23
C LYS A 265 12.78 -15.89 12.07
N GLN A 266 13.46 -16.41 11.05
CA GLN A 266 14.86 -16.08 10.77
C GLN A 266 15.03 -14.61 10.38
N ARG A 267 14.13 -14.06 9.55
CA ARG A 267 14.11 -12.62 9.20
C ARG A 267 13.96 -11.76 10.45
N ALA A 268 13.00 -12.07 11.32
CA ALA A 268 12.80 -11.35 12.58
C ALA A 268 14.03 -11.42 13.50
N GLN A 269 14.67 -12.59 13.61
CA GLN A 269 15.91 -12.74 14.39
C GLN A 269 17.08 -11.94 13.80
N LYS A 270 17.21 -11.91 12.47
CA LYS A 270 18.24 -11.13 11.77
C LYS A 270 18.07 -9.62 11.98
N LEU A 271 16.83 -9.13 11.94
CA LEU A 271 16.50 -7.72 12.15
C LEU A 271 16.61 -7.32 13.64
N SER A 272 16.12 -8.17 14.55
CA SER A 272 16.13 -7.89 15.99
C SER A 272 17.51 -8.05 16.64
N GLY A 273 18.37 -8.93 16.14
CA GLY A 273 19.66 -9.26 16.74
C GLY A 273 20.57 -8.05 16.98
N PRO A 274 20.86 -7.22 15.95
CA PRO A 274 21.65 -6.00 16.12
C PRO A 274 21.08 -5.04 17.16
N PHE A 275 19.77 -4.79 17.12
CA PHE A 275 19.07 -3.93 18.07
C PHE A 275 19.22 -4.46 19.51
N LEU A 276 18.88 -5.74 19.73
CA LEU A 276 18.88 -6.34 21.07
C LEU A 276 20.28 -6.45 21.70
N ARG A 277 21.35 -6.53 20.90
CA ARG A 277 22.73 -6.49 21.42
C ARG A 277 23.07 -5.16 22.08
N GLY A 278 22.44 -4.06 21.66
CA GLY A 278 22.64 -2.74 22.25
C GLY A 278 21.85 -2.51 23.54
N VAL A 279 20.82 -3.31 23.82
CA VAL A 279 19.93 -3.08 24.97
C VAL A 279 20.51 -3.69 26.24
N LYS A 280 20.83 -2.84 27.23
CA LYS A 280 21.39 -3.29 28.51
C LYS A 280 20.40 -4.18 29.28
N PRO A 281 20.83 -5.29 29.90
CA PRO A 281 19.94 -6.18 30.67
C PRO A 281 19.08 -5.50 31.75
N PRO A 282 19.57 -4.50 32.50
CA PRO A 282 18.73 -3.78 33.46
C PRO A 282 17.53 -3.06 32.82
N VAL A 283 17.67 -2.56 31.59
CA VAL A 283 16.57 -1.90 30.84
C VAL A 283 15.51 -2.93 30.47
N LEU A 284 15.91 -4.08 29.91
CA LEU A 284 14.98 -5.16 29.57
C LEU A 284 14.24 -5.69 30.82
N LYS A 285 14.96 -5.85 31.94
CA LYS A 285 14.36 -6.28 33.20
C LYS A 285 13.35 -5.24 33.73
N ALA A 286 13.67 -3.95 33.63
CA ALA A 286 12.79 -2.88 34.07
C ALA A 286 11.53 -2.76 33.20
N LEU A 287 11.67 -2.89 31.88
CA LEU A 287 10.53 -2.96 30.95
C LEU A 287 9.64 -4.18 31.24
N ARG A 288 10.23 -5.37 31.43
CA ARG A 288 9.49 -6.61 31.76
C ARG A 288 8.68 -6.50 33.04
N ASN A 289 9.21 -5.80 34.04
CA ASN A 289 8.54 -5.63 35.32
C ASN A 289 7.64 -4.37 35.35
N GLY A 290 7.45 -3.68 34.22
CA GLY A 290 6.62 -2.48 34.13
C GLY A 290 7.19 -1.24 34.84
N LYS A 291 8.46 -1.24 35.26
CA LYS A 291 9.05 -0.15 36.06
C LYS A 291 9.16 1.18 35.29
N LEU A 292 9.36 1.15 33.97
CA LEU A 292 9.59 2.35 33.15
C LEU A 292 8.33 2.88 32.43
N GLY A 293 7.22 2.16 32.48
CA GLY A 293 5.98 2.54 31.79
C GLY A 293 6.05 2.46 30.26
N ASP A 294 4.93 2.76 29.61
CA ASP A 294 4.80 2.71 28.14
C ASP A 294 5.45 3.90 27.44
N ASP A 295 5.43 5.10 28.02
CA ASP A 295 6.05 6.29 27.41
C ASP A 295 7.55 6.09 27.20
N PHE A 296 8.25 5.55 28.22
CA PHE A 296 9.66 5.19 28.08
C PHE A 296 9.84 4.11 27.00
N ARG A 297 8.97 3.09 26.97
CA ARG A 297 9.06 2.00 25.98
C ARG A 297 8.98 2.55 24.55
N LEU A 298 8.02 3.43 24.28
CA LEU A 298 7.83 4.04 22.96
C LEU A 298 8.94 5.03 22.63
N ALA A 299 9.38 5.85 23.57
CA ALA A 299 10.54 6.72 23.39
C ALA A 299 11.82 5.93 23.10
N PHE A 300 12.02 4.80 23.78
CA PHE A 300 13.15 3.91 23.54
C PHE A 300 13.08 3.29 22.14
N ILE A 301 11.91 2.86 21.68
CA ILE A 301 11.73 2.38 20.31
C ILE A 301 12.05 3.49 19.31
N LYS A 302 11.48 4.69 19.47
CA LYS A 302 11.69 5.82 18.55
C LYS A 302 13.16 6.18 18.41
N LEU A 303 13.86 6.38 19.53
CA LEU A 303 15.26 6.78 19.53
C LEU A 303 16.15 5.74 18.84
N ASN A 304 15.94 4.45 19.11
CA ASN A 304 16.74 3.40 18.48
C ASN A 304 16.40 3.24 17.00
N SER A 305 15.12 3.34 16.63
CA SER A 305 14.72 3.33 15.22
C SER A 305 15.39 4.45 14.44
N ASP A 306 15.35 5.68 14.94
CA ASP A 306 15.93 6.85 14.26
C ASP A 306 17.42 6.63 13.96
N LEU A 307 18.19 6.29 14.99
CA LEU A 307 19.63 6.04 14.87
C LEU A 307 19.95 4.93 13.85
N MET A 308 19.19 3.84 13.88
CA MET A 308 19.40 2.71 12.98
C MET A 308 18.97 3.01 11.54
N MET A 309 17.91 3.80 11.34
CA MET A 309 17.46 4.22 10.02
C MET A 309 18.46 5.18 9.36
N GLU A 310 18.98 6.15 10.10
CA GLU A 310 20.04 7.07 9.64
C GLU A 310 21.29 6.28 9.22
N GLU A 311 21.75 5.35 10.05
CA GLU A 311 22.89 4.49 9.74
C GLU A 311 22.62 3.64 8.48
N MET A 312 21.41 3.11 8.33
CA MET A 312 21.06 2.30 7.16
C MET A 312 21.00 3.11 5.87
N LEU A 313 20.38 4.29 5.88
CA LEU A 313 20.32 5.18 4.71
C LEU A 313 21.71 5.66 4.30
N ALA A 314 22.58 5.97 5.27
CA ALA A 314 23.97 6.31 5.00
C ALA A 314 24.73 5.15 4.34
N ARG A 315 24.51 3.90 4.80
CA ARG A 315 25.09 2.68 4.19
C ARG A 315 24.60 2.42 2.77
N LEU A 316 23.39 2.85 2.44
CA LEU A 316 22.83 2.80 1.09
C LEU A 316 23.36 3.94 0.20
N GLY A 317 24.20 4.81 0.72
CA GLY A 317 24.84 5.91 -0.03
C GLY A 317 23.97 7.15 -0.18
N HIS A 318 22.91 7.28 0.62
CA HIS A 318 22.08 8.48 0.63
C HIS A 318 22.73 9.60 1.45
N ALA A 319 22.59 10.84 0.98
CA ALA A 319 23.04 12.02 1.71
C ALA A 319 22.20 12.22 2.97
N GLU A 320 22.82 12.76 4.03
CA GLU A 320 22.17 13.01 5.33
C GLU A 320 20.96 13.94 5.19
N GLU A 321 21.10 15.06 4.48
CA GLU A 321 20.00 16.02 4.24
C GLU A 321 18.81 15.39 3.50
N ALA A 322 19.08 14.58 2.47
CA ALA A 322 18.04 13.89 1.72
C ALA A 322 17.34 12.82 2.57
N SER A 323 18.11 12.13 3.42
CA SER A 323 17.59 11.13 4.36
C SER A 323 16.70 11.79 5.41
N ALA A 324 17.13 12.91 5.99
CA ALA A 324 16.36 13.68 6.97
C ALA A 324 15.04 14.19 6.36
N ALA A 325 15.09 14.76 5.15
CA ALA A 325 13.90 15.22 4.44
C ALA A 325 12.93 14.06 4.14
N PHE A 326 13.45 12.91 3.70
CA PHE A 326 12.66 11.71 3.43
C PHE A 326 11.98 11.18 4.71
N LEU A 327 12.71 11.05 5.82
CA LEU A 327 12.16 10.56 7.10
C LEU A 327 11.14 11.52 7.71
N ALA A 328 11.31 12.83 7.53
CA ALA A 328 10.37 13.86 8.00
C ALA A 328 8.96 13.70 7.40
N GLU A 329 8.86 13.18 6.18
CA GLU A 329 7.59 12.88 5.48
C GLU A 329 6.91 11.59 5.97
N ARG A 330 7.50 10.89 6.96
CA ARG A 330 6.95 9.67 7.59
C ARG A 330 6.64 8.56 6.58
N PRO A 331 7.65 8.09 5.82
CA PRO A 331 7.52 7.11 4.76
C PRO A 331 7.13 5.73 5.30
N MET A 332 6.75 4.81 4.39
CA MET A 332 6.42 3.42 4.70
C MET A 332 7.59 2.73 5.37
N PHE A 333 8.81 2.97 4.88
CA PHE A 333 10.05 2.47 5.43
C PHE A 333 10.19 2.82 6.92
N LEU A 334 9.92 4.08 7.31
CA LEU A 334 9.98 4.50 8.72
C LEU A 334 8.94 3.77 9.56
N ARG A 335 7.71 3.63 9.05
CA ARG A 335 6.60 2.95 9.74
C ARG A 335 6.92 1.47 9.97
N TRP A 336 7.39 0.81 8.93
CA TRP A 336 7.86 -0.58 8.94
C TRP A 336 9.01 -0.77 9.94
N PHE A 337 10.00 0.11 9.93
CA PHE A 337 11.16 -0.01 10.80
C PHE A 337 10.77 0.18 12.28
N ASN A 338 9.92 1.17 12.58
CA ASN A 338 9.37 1.38 13.91
C ASN A 338 8.63 0.14 14.45
N LEU A 339 7.77 -0.48 13.64
CA LEU A 339 7.09 -1.72 14.04
C LEU A 339 8.05 -2.89 14.21
N THR A 340 9.10 -2.98 13.39
CA THR A 340 10.13 -4.01 13.50
C THR A 340 10.90 -3.89 14.82
N VAL A 341 11.32 -2.69 15.20
CA VAL A 341 12.00 -2.43 16.48
C VAL A 341 11.04 -2.65 17.67
N ARG A 342 9.78 -2.17 17.55
CA ARG A 342 8.73 -2.44 18.55
C ARG A 342 8.56 -3.94 18.80
N HIS A 343 8.42 -4.72 17.72
CA HIS A 343 8.24 -6.16 17.79
C HIS A 343 9.45 -6.87 18.41
N SER A 344 10.66 -6.46 18.01
CA SER A 344 11.92 -6.93 18.57
C SER A 344 12.01 -6.70 20.09
N LEU A 345 11.61 -5.51 20.55
CA LEU A 345 11.60 -5.18 21.97
C LEU A 345 10.53 -5.98 22.72
N MET A 346 9.33 -6.11 22.17
CA MET A 346 8.25 -6.91 22.75
C MET A 346 8.70 -8.36 22.99
N TRP A 347 9.41 -8.94 22.02
CA TRP A 347 10.02 -10.26 22.16
C TRP A 347 10.98 -10.35 23.35
N ALA A 348 11.97 -9.46 23.41
CA ALA A 348 12.97 -9.46 24.48
C ALA A 348 12.37 -9.22 25.88
N VAL A 349 11.31 -8.43 25.94
CA VAL A 349 10.54 -8.18 27.17
C VAL A 349 9.78 -9.45 27.59
N ARG A 350 9.07 -10.11 26.67
CA ARG A 350 8.25 -11.31 26.94
C ARG A 350 9.08 -12.59 27.14
N GLY A 351 10.33 -12.65 26.69
CA GLY A 351 11.18 -13.82 26.89
C GLY A 351 12.31 -13.96 25.89
N ASN A 352 12.79 -15.19 25.69
CA ASN A 352 13.87 -15.51 24.77
C ASN A 352 13.32 -15.56 23.32
N PRO A 353 13.72 -14.66 22.39
CA PRO A 353 13.23 -14.64 21.00
C PRO A 353 13.36 -15.99 20.28
N GLN A 354 14.35 -16.78 20.67
CA GLN A 354 14.63 -18.11 20.14
C GLN A 354 13.50 -19.11 20.42
N GLN A 355 12.71 -18.88 21.48
CA GLN A 355 11.62 -19.76 21.92
C GLN A 355 10.27 -19.47 21.27
N VAL A 356 10.11 -18.36 20.53
CA VAL A 356 8.86 -18.06 19.83
C VAL A 356 8.64 -19.10 18.73
N ALA A 357 7.46 -19.72 18.71
CA ALA A 357 7.12 -20.69 17.66
C ALA A 357 7.03 -19.97 16.30
N ALA A 358 7.61 -20.56 15.26
CA ALA A 358 7.73 -19.94 13.94
C ALA A 358 6.38 -19.50 13.35
N HIS A 359 5.33 -20.32 13.48
CA HIS A 359 3.99 -19.98 13.00
C HIS A 359 3.36 -18.78 13.73
N ARG A 360 3.65 -18.60 15.03
CA ARG A 360 3.20 -17.41 15.76
C ARG A 360 3.90 -16.17 15.26
N GLU A 361 5.17 -16.31 14.89
CA GLU A 361 5.91 -15.19 14.35
C GLU A 361 5.45 -14.76 12.98
N LEU A 362 5.16 -15.71 12.10
CA LEU A 362 4.53 -15.41 10.81
C LEU A 362 3.21 -14.64 11.00
N ASN A 363 2.35 -15.08 11.91
CA ASN A 363 1.09 -14.37 12.18
C ASN A 363 1.34 -12.96 12.74
N ASN A 364 2.29 -12.78 13.67
CA ASN A 364 2.62 -11.45 14.16
C ASN A 364 3.09 -10.53 13.01
N GLN A 365 3.91 -11.02 12.07
CA GLN A 365 4.38 -10.21 10.94
C GLN A 365 3.23 -9.74 10.05
N ILE A 366 2.27 -10.62 9.78
CA ILE A 366 1.04 -10.30 9.04
C ILE A 366 0.21 -9.26 9.83
N ASP A 367 0.10 -9.41 11.15
CA ASP A 367 -0.61 -8.43 12.01
C ASP A 367 0.03 -7.04 11.96
N LEU A 368 1.37 -6.97 11.85
CA LEU A 368 2.10 -5.72 11.69
C LEU A 368 1.82 -5.08 10.32
N GLU A 369 1.65 -5.86 9.25
CA GLU A 369 1.27 -5.33 7.93
C GLU A 369 -0.08 -4.63 7.96
N TYR A 370 -1.08 -5.19 8.68
CA TYR A 370 -2.37 -4.52 8.89
C TYR A 370 -2.23 -3.17 9.59
N ALA A 371 -1.49 -3.15 10.70
CA ALA A 371 -1.23 -1.92 11.45
C ALA A 371 -0.50 -0.86 10.62
N LEU A 372 0.46 -1.30 9.80
CA LEU A 372 1.25 -0.43 8.95
C LEU A 372 0.41 0.17 7.82
N VAL A 373 -0.39 -0.63 7.11
CA VAL A 373 -1.27 -0.10 6.06
C VAL A 373 -2.31 0.84 6.69
N ALA A 374 -2.91 0.47 7.82
CA ALA A 374 -3.87 1.29 8.56
C ALA A 374 -3.33 2.67 8.96
N SER A 375 -2.02 2.79 9.18
CA SER A 375 -1.40 4.07 9.56
C SER A 375 -1.44 5.15 8.45
N TYR A 376 -1.85 4.80 7.23
CA TYR A 376 -2.13 5.72 6.12
C TYR A 376 -3.61 6.13 6.02
N PHE A 377 -4.48 5.49 6.79
CA PHE A 377 -5.93 5.59 6.71
C PHE A 377 -6.51 5.99 8.06
N ASP A 378 -7.83 6.08 8.14
CA ASP A 378 -8.51 6.64 9.31
C ASP A 378 -8.58 5.63 10.46
N ALA A 379 -8.74 4.34 10.16
CA ALA A 379 -8.84 3.31 11.18
C ALA A 379 -8.44 1.91 10.70
N LEU A 380 -8.00 1.08 11.66
CA LEU A 380 -7.89 -0.38 11.53
C LEU A 380 -9.13 -1.03 12.15
N LEU A 381 -9.90 -1.78 11.34
CA LEU A 381 -10.94 -2.66 11.85
C LEU A 381 -10.33 -4.04 12.11
N THR A 382 -10.11 -4.35 13.37
CA THR A 382 -9.52 -5.63 13.80
C THR A 382 -10.12 -6.09 15.13
N ASN A 383 -10.32 -7.39 15.25
CA ASN A 383 -10.64 -8.04 16.52
C ASN A 383 -9.37 -8.47 17.27
N ASP A 384 -8.20 -8.44 16.62
CA ASP A 384 -6.93 -8.80 17.22
C ASP A 384 -6.40 -7.67 18.11
N ALA A 385 -6.15 -7.98 19.38
CA ALA A 385 -5.65 -7.01 20.34
C ALA A 385 -4.20 -6.57 20.04
N LEU A 386 -3.36 -7.48 19.54
CA LEU A 386 -1.96 -7.21 19.20
C LEU A 386 -1.85 -6.32 17.96
N ALA A 387 -2.66 -6.56 16.93
CA ALA A 387 -2.72 -5.69 15.75
C ALA A 387 -3.18 -4.27 16.13
N ARG A 388 -4.20 -4.17 17.01
CA ARG A 388 -4.69 -2.89 17.52
C ARG A 388 -3.62 -2.16 18.35
N GLU A 389 -2.92 -2.87 19.23
CA GLU A 389 -1.82 -2.33 20.03
C GLU A 389 -0.66 -1.86 19.14
N ALA A 390 -0.29 -2.65 18.13
CA ALA A 390 0.74 -2.28 17.16
C ALA A 390 0.38 -1.00 16.38
N HIS A 391 -0.88 -0.88 15.94
CA HIS A 391 -1.36 0.34 15.28
C HIS A 391 -1.32 1.55 16.22
N ALA A 392 -1.81 1.41 17.46
CA ALA A 392 -1.80 2.49 18.45
C ALA A 392 -0.36 2.95 18.77
N ASP A 393 0.55 2.00 19.03
CA ASP A 393 1.97 2.26 19.26
C ASP A 393 2.60 2.99 18.06
N LEU A 394 2.34 2.53 16.82
CA LEU A 394 2.86 3.17 15.62
C LEU A 394 2.37 4.62 15.48
N MET A 395 1.07 4.86 15.68
CA MET A 395 0.51 6.22 15.61
C MET A 395 1.08 7.14 16.70
N HIS A 396 1.44 6.61 17.87
CA HIS A 396 2.16 7.36 18.90
C HIS A 396 3.60 7.67 18.46
N LEU A 397 4.35 6.67 17.98
CA LEU A 397 5.73 6.82 17.51
C LEU A 397 5.86 7.85 16.38
N LEU A 398 4.87 7.93 15.49
CA LEU A 398 4.83 8.92 14.41
C LEU A 398 4.61 10.35 14.89
N ARG A 399 4.06 10.55 16.08
CA ARG A 399 3.82 11.87 16.68
C ARG A 399 4.93 12.28 17.65
N LEU A 400 5.65 11.31 18.21
CA LEU A 400 6.72 11.54 19.16
C LEU A 400 7.95 12.15 18.46
N SER A 401 8.38 13.33 18.92
CA SER A 401 9.60 13.96 18.41
C SER A 401 10.85 13.24 18.93
N SER A 402 11.97 13.34 18.20
CA SER A 402 13.23 12.73 18.62
C SER A 402 13.79 13.38 19.90
N ASP A 403 13.53 14.68 20.12
CA ASP A 403 13.91 15.39 21.35
C ASP A 403 13.13 14.91 22.56
N ASP A 404 11.80 14.77 22.44
CA ASP A 404 10.95 14.25 23.51
C ASP A 404 11.34 12.80 23.83
N ALA A 405 11.54 11.97 22.80
CA ALA A 405 12.01 10.60 22.97
C ALA A 405 13.35 10.54 23.72
N THR A 406 14.29 11.41 23.35
CA THR A 406 15.60 11.50 24.01
C THR A 406 15.47 11.90 25.48
N SER A 407 14.60 12.88 25.80
CA SER A 407 14.37 13.31 27.17
C SER A 407 13.77 12.16 28.01
N MET A 408 12.72 11.51 27.50
CA MET A 408 12.06 10.40 28.18
C MET A 408 13.01 9.22 28.43
N VAL A 409 13.83 8.85 27.44
CA VAL A 409 14.83 7.79 27.60
C VAL A 409 15.89 8.19 28.64
N ARG A 410 16.40 9.43 28.60
CA ARG A 410 17.38 9.93 29.56
C ARG A 410 16.86 9.84 30.99
N ASP A 411 15.62 10.25 31.23
CA ASP A 411 15.03 10.24 32.56
C ASP A 411 14.77 8.81 33.06
N GLY A 412 14.28 7.91 32.19
CA GLY A 412 14.16 6.50 32.56
C GLY A 412 15.51 5.83 32.85
N LEU A 413 16.58 6.19 32.14
CA LEU A 413 17.92 5.68 32.43
C LEU A 413 18.47 6.19 33.78
N ARG A 414 18.20 7.47 34.14
CA ARG A 414 18.53 8.01 35.48
C ARG A 414 17.77 7.28 36.59
N GLN A 415 16.49 6.96 36.39
CA GLN A 415 15.71 6.16 37.34
C GLN A 415 16.26 4.74 37.57
N LEU A 416 17.09 4.25 36.65
CA LEU A 416 17.79 2.97 36.76
C LEU A 416 19.23 3.10 37.28
N GLY A 417 19.74 4.32 37.49
CA GLY A 417 21.13 4.58 37.84
C GLY A 417 22.12 4.20 36.74
N LEU A 418 21.71 4.33 35.47
CA LEU A 418 22.54 4.04 34.29
C LEU A 418 23.15 5.29 33.63
N LEU A 419 22.72 6.46 34.08
CA LEU A 419 23.21 7.82 33.82
C LEU A 419 23.24 8.55 35.16
#